data_AF-A0A1F8KDB6-F1
#
_entry.id   AF-A0A1F8KDB6-F1
#
_cell.length_a   1.000
_cell.length_b   1.000
_cell.length_c   1.000
_cell.angle_alpha   90.00
_cell.angle_beta   90.00
_cell.angle_gamma   90.00
#
_symmetry.space_group_name_H-M   'P 1'
#
loop_
_entity.id
_entity.type
_entity.pdbx_description
1 polymer ?
#
loop_
_entity_poly.entity_id
_entity_poly.type
_entity_poly.pdbx_seq_one_letter_code
_entity_poly.pdbx_strand_id
1 'polypeptide(L)'
;MRILIADDINLEDIEPVLEGLALLGTGGGGSPDLGHETLSINLARGRRITLIDHDAVENDALIVSGGIMGSVKLQKLVCARF
;
A
#
# COMPACT_ATOMS: atom_id res chain seq x y z
N MET A 1 7.75 -12.84 -8.60
CA MET A 1 7.20 -11.46 -8.61
C MET A 1 7.26 -10.94 -10.04
N ARG A 2 6.11 -10.63 -10.65
CA ARG A 2 6.00 -10.07 -12.02
C ARG A 2 5.07 -8.84 -12.03
N ILE A 3 5.15 -8.02 -10.98
CA ILE A 3 4.49 -6.72 -10.97
C ILE A 3 5.34 -5.81 -11.84
N LEU A 4 4.80 -5.40 -12.97
CA LEU A 4 5.41 -4.40 -13.82
C LEU A 4 4.75 -3.05 -13.54
N ILE A 5 5.43 -2.00 -13.98
CA ILE A 5 4.85 -0.67 -13.97
C ILE A 5 3.61 -0.68 -14.87
N ALA A 6 2.53 -0.05 -14.41
CA ALA A 6 1.17 -0.03 -14.95
C ALA A 6 0.28 -1.26 -14.65
N ASP A 7 0.72 -2.20 -13.80
CA ASP A 7 -0.12 -3.32 -13.35
C ASP A 7 -0.97 -2.98 -12.10
N ASP A 8 -2.16 -3.58 -12.05
CA ASP A 8 -2.99 -3.62 -10.84
C ASP A 8 -2.42 -4.66 -9.86
N ILE A 9 -2.27 -4.30 -8.59
CA ILE A 9 -1.84 -5.18 -7.50
C ILE A 9 -2.99 -6.11 -7.12
N ASN A 10 -2.76 -7.43 -7.21
CA ASN A 10 -3.72 -8.45 -6.80
C ASN A 10 -3.36 -9.04 -5.43
N LEU A 11 -4.19 -9.97 -4.94
CA LEU A 11 -4.03 -10.53 -3.60
C LEU A 11 -2.68 -11.26 -3.44
N GLU A 12 -2.26 -11.99 -4.46
CA GLU A 12 -0.99 -12.71 -4.54
C GLU A 12 0.25 -11.80 -4.55
N ASP A 13 0.07 -10.52 -4.89
CA ASP A 13 1.15 -9.54 -5.01
C ASP A 13 1.43 -8.81 -3.68
N ILE A 14 0.49 -8.84 -2.73
CA ILE A 14 0.56 -8.09 -1.48
C ILE A 14 1.81 -8.48 -0.67
N GLU A 15 2.04 -9.77 -0.45
CA GLU A 15 3.13 -10.25 0.40
C GLU A 15 4.52 -9.88 -0.18
N PRO A 16 4.84 -10.15 -1.46
CA PRO A 16 6.09 -9.70 -2.06
C PRO A 16 6.31 -8.19 -2.03
N VAL A 17 5.25 -7.39 -2.24
CA VAL A 17 5.35 -5.92 -2.17
C VAL A 17 5.67 -5.46 -0.76
N LEU A 18 4.96 -5.97 0.25
CA LEU A 18 5.18 -5.59 1.63
C LEU A 18 6.55 -6.03 2.14
N GLU A 19 7.03 -7.20 1.73
CA GLU A 19 8.39 -7.66 2.06
C GLU A 19 9.46 -6.69 1.52
N GLY A 20 9.36 -6.33 0.23
CA GLY A 20 10.26 -5.36 -0.39
C GLY A 20 10.22 -3.99 0.29
N LEU A 21 9.02 -3.49 0.59
CA LEU A 21 8.84 -2.20 1.28
C LEU A 21 9.37 -2.25 2.71
N ALA A 22 9.17 -3.34 3.45
CA ALA A 22 9.69 -3.50 4.81
C ALA A 22 11.22 -3.52 4.83
N LEU A 23 11.84 -4.20 3.85
CA LEU A 23 13.29 -4.23 3.68
C LEU A 23 13.85 -2.84 3.37
N LEU A 24 13.22 -2.11 2.43
CA LEU A 24 13.60 -0.74 2.07
C LEU A 24 13.25 0.29 3.17
N GLY A 25 12.34 -0.06 4.08
CA GLY A 25 11.95 0.77 5.22
C GLY A 25 12.98 0.82 6.35
N THR A 26 14.06 0.03 6.29
CA THR A 26 15.19 0.07 7.26
C THR A 26 14.80 -0.12 8.73
N GLY A 27 13.71 -0.86 8.99
CA GLY A 27 13.18 -1.10 10.35
C GLY A 27 12.05 -0.14 10.76
N GLY A 28 11.63 0.77 9.88
CA GLY A 28 10.44 1.62 10.02
C GLY A 28 9.30 1.24 9.07
N GLY A 29 8.39 2.19 8.79
CA GLY A 29 7.33 2.04 7.77
C GLY A 29 6.01 1.46 8.27
N GLY A 30 5.96 0.97 9.51
CA GLY A 30 4.75 0.39 10.11
C GLY A 30 4.80 -1.15 10.18
N SER A 31 3.66 -1.77 10.47
CA SER A 31 3.56 -3.24 10.57
C SER A 31 3.17 -3.86 9.23
N PRO A 32 3.94 -4.82 8.69
CA PRO A 32 3.58 -5.57 7.50
C PRO A 32 2.23 -6.29 7.62
N ASP A 33 1.94 -6.90 8.78
CA ASP A 33 0.66 -7.57 9.03
C ASP A 33 -0.53 -6.63 8.87
N LEU A 34 -0.41 -5.39 9.37
CA LEU A 34 -1.45 -4.36 9.20
C LEU A 34 -1.57 -3.91 7.76
N GLY A 35 -0.45 -3.77 7.05
CA GLY A 35 -0.42 -3.51 5.62
C GLY A 35 -1.19 -4.58 4.84
N HIS A 36 -0.95 -5.84 5.16
CA HIS A 36 -1.61 -6.98 4.50
C HIS A 36 -3.12 -6.97 4.75
N GLU A 37 -3.55 -6.87 6.02
CA GLU A 37 -4.97 -6.78 6.39
C GLU A 37 -5.66 -5.61 5.64
N THR A 38 -5.02 -4.45 5.62
CA THR A 38 -5.56 -3.23 4.99
C THR A 38 -5.72 -3.41 3.49
N LEU A 39 -4.67 -3.83 2.79
CA LEU A 39 -4.70 -4.03 1.33
C LEU A 39 -5.72 -5.11 0.94
N SER A 40 -5.77 -6.22 1.68
CA SER A 40 -6.70 -7.32 1.43
C SER A 40 -8.16 -6.88 1.55
N ILE A 41 -8.51 -6.11 2.59
CA ILE A 41 -9.88 -5.58 2.77
C ILE A 41 -10.25 -4.62 1.63
N ASN A 42 -9.30 -3.79 1.18
CA ASN A 42 -9.53 -2.85 0.10
C ASN A 42 -9.82 -3.57 -1.22
N LEU A 43 -9.01 -4.57 -1.58
CA LEU A 43 -9.24 -5.40 -2.76
C LEU A 43 -10.57 -6.16 -2.66
N ALA A 44 -10.89 -6.74 -1.49
CA ALA A 44 -12.17 -7.43 -1.25
C ALA A 44 -13.40 -6.50 -1.38
N ARG A 45 -13.22 -5.19 -1.14
CA ARG A 45 -14.25 -4.16 -1.36
C ARG A 45 -14.33 -3.68 -2.82
N GLY A 46 -13.60 -4.30 -3.74
CA GLY A 46 -13.56 -3.93 -5.15
C GLY A 46 -12.77 -2.65 -5.44
N ARG A 47 -11.95 -2.17 -4.49
CA ARG A 47 -11.02 -1.07 -4.76
C ARG A 47 -9.84 -1.60 -5.58
N ARG A 48 -9.31 -0.75 -6.44
CA ARG A 48 -8.13 -1.06 -7.27
C ARG A 48 -6.91 -0.31 -6.75
N ILE A 49 -5.76 -0.97 -6.82
CA ILE A 49 -4.47 -0.43 -6.39
C ILE A 49 -3.55 -0.61 -7.59
N THR A 50 -3.21 0.49 -8.26
CA THR A 50 -2.43 0.45 -9.50
C THR A 50 -1.04 1.02 -9.25
N LEU A 51 -0.01 0.28 -9.63
CA LEU A 51 1.35 0.81 -9.66
C LEU A 51 1.54 1.54 -11.00
N ILE A 52 1.71 2.86 -10.98
CA ILE A 52 1.86 3.66 -12.21
C ILE A 52 3.31 4.11 -12.41
N ASP A 53 3.69 4.35 -13.67
CA ASP A 53 4.97 4.99 -13.97
C ASP A 53 4.92 6.44 -13.49
N HIS A 54 6.04 6.94 -12.97
CA HIS A 54 6.14 8.33 -12.58
C HIS A 54 5.92 9.27 -13.78
N ASP A 55 6.44 8.91 -14.96
CA ASP A 55 6.32 9.71 -16.18
C ASP A 55 4.90 9.65 -16.80
N ALA A 56 4.04 8.76 -16.31
CA ALA A 56 2.63 8.69 -16.70
C ALA A 56 1.75 9.69 -15.92
N VAL A 57 2.29 10.33 -14.87
CA VAL A 57 1.57 11.34 -14.08
C VAL A 57 1.59 12.68 -14.82
N GLU A 58 0.42 13.31 -15.00
CA GLU A 58 0.33 14.63 -15.63
C GLU A 58 1.06 15.70 -14.80
N ASN A 59 1.71 16.66 -15.47
CA ASN A 59 2.53 17.68 -14.80
C ASN A 59 1.75 18.56 -13.82
N ASP A 60 0.45 18.74 -14.06
CA ASP A 60 -0.48 19.52 -13.25
C ASP A 60 -1.44 18.64 -12.42
N ALA A 61 -1.17 17.34 -12.33
CA ALA A 61 -1.95 16.43 -11.50
C ALA A 61 -1.91 16.84 -10.02
N LEU A 62 -3.06 16.76 -9.35
CA LEU A 62 -3.12 16.85 -7.90
C LEU A 62 -2.61 15.54 -7.28
N ILE A 63 -1.46 15.60 -6.62
CA ILE A 63 -0.89 14.47 -5.89
C ILE A 63 -1.15 14.62 -4.39
N VAL A 64 -1.77 13.60 -3.80
CA VAL A 64 -2.00 13.52 -2.36
C VAL A 64 -1.15 12.38 -1.80
N SER A 65 -0.15 12.73 -0.99
CA SER A 65 0.64 11.75 -0.25
C SER A 65 -0.10 11.35 1.03
N GLY A 66 -0.70 10.15 1.03
CA GLY A 66 -1.35 9.58 2.20
C GLY A 66 -0.37 8.89 3.15
N GLY A 67 -0.72 8.83 4.42
CA GLY A 67 0.03 8.09 5.44
C GLY A 67 -0.75 8.00 6.75
N ILE A 68 -0.44 6.98 7.56
CA ILE A 68 -1.02 6.83 8.90
C ILE A 68 0.03 7.24 9.92
N MET A 69 -0.29 8.22 10.76
CA MET A 69 0.55 8.68 11.86
C MET A 69 -0.10 8.34 13.20
N GLY A 70 0.69 7.90 14.17
CA GLY A 70 0.23 7.64 15.53
C GLY A 70 0.91 6.43 16.17
N SER A 71 0.33 5.93 17.26
CA SER A 71 0.82 4.74 17.93
C SER A 71 0.61 3.49 17.07
N VAL A 72 1.70 2.79 16.78
CA VAL A 72 1.66 1.48 16.09
C VAL A 72 0.78 0.46 16.81
N LYS A 73 0.66 0.54 18.14
CA LYS A 73 -0.20 -0.35 18.93
C LYS A 73 -1.70 -0.12 18.70
N LEU A 74 -2.09 1.09 18.28
CA LEU A 74 -3.49 1.48 18.14
C LEU A 74 -3.95 1.52 16.67
N GLN A 75 -3.08 1.21 15.71
CA GLN A 75 -3.39 1.33 14.27
C GLN A 75 -4.59 0.47 13.83
N LYS A 76 -4.83 -0.71 14.44
CA LYS A 76 -6.00 -1.54 14.11
C LYS A 76 -7.34 -0.82 14.30
N LEU A 77 -7.44 0.06 15.30
CA LEU A 77 -8.65 0.87 15.54
C LEU A 77 -8.88 1.93 14.46
N VAL A 78 -7.82 2.42 13.84
CA VAL A 78 -7.86 3.44 12.79
C VAL A 78 -8.18 2.81 11.43
N CYS A 79 -7.49 1.72 11.08
CA CYS A 79 -7.67 1.04 9.79
C CYS A 79 -9.04 0.38 9.62
N ALA A 80 -9.69 -0.06 10.70
CA ALA A 80 -11.03 -0.69 10.64
C ALA A 80 -12.13 0.22 10.04
N ARG A 81 -11.88 1.53 9.92
CA ARG A 81 -12.83 2.52 9.39
C ARG A 81 -12.63 2.83 7.90
N PHE A 82 -11.51 2.43 7.29
CA PHE A 82 -11.19 2.70 5.89
C PHE A 82 -11.53 1.53 5.00
#